data_AF-A0A917N786-F1
#
_entry.id   AF-A0A917N786-F1
#
_cell.length_a   1.000
_cell.length_b   1.000
_cell.length_c   1.000
_cell.angle_alpha   90.00
_cell.angle_beta   90.00
_cell.angle_gamma   90.00
#
_symmetry.space_group_name_H-M   'P 1'
#
loop_
_entity.id
_entity.type
_entity.pdbx_description
1 polymer ?
#
loop_
_entity_poly.entity_id
_entity_poly.type
_entity_poly.pdbx_seq_one_letter_code
_entity_poly.pdbx_strand_id
1 'polypeptide(L)'
;MTTPAPPPPPPVPGGEGQKISVTKDTVLEARKIVLQAAEDAQAKLRNLRPSLAIQSPAKDQISDTAAAVWRAFLVGNPDSHFNRLNQYVTNVYNLGLQLEEAAKQYGFTDEEIEASFKRNAQE
;
A
#
# COMPACT_ATOMS: atom_id res chain seq x y z
N MET A 1 11.50 44.43 26.72
CA MET A 1 11.33 44.27 25.27
C MET A 1 12.45 43.34 24.82
N THR A 2 12.20 42.14 24.32
CA THR A 2 11.75 41.87 22.94
C THR A 2 10.92 40.60 22.85
N THR A 3 9.78 40.66 22.17
CA THR A 3 8.95 39.51 21.79
C THR A 3 9.75 38.59 20.85
N PRO A 4 9.73 37.25 21.02
CA PRO A 4 10.34 36.33 20.05
C PRO A 4 9.67 36.47 18.69
N ALA A 5 10.47 36.47 17.61
CA ALA A 5 9.95 36.50 16.25
C ALA A 5 9.01 35.30 16.00
N PRO A 6 7.89 35.49 15.28
CA PRO A 6 7.00 34.38 14.94
C PRO A 6 7.75 33.35 14.09
N PRO A 7 7.46 32.05 14.26
CA PRO A 7 8.10 31.00 13.49
C PRO A 7 7.87 31.23 11.98
N PRO A 8 8.84 30.88 11.12
CA PRO A 8 8.67 31.01 9.68
C PRO A 8 7.43 30.23 9.24
N PRO A 9 6.65 30.75 8.27
CA PRO A 9 5.49 30.05 7.75
C PRO A 9 5.90 28.65 7.25
N PRO A 10 5.05 27.63 7.41
CA PRO A 10 5.33 26.31 6.88
C PRO A 10 5.64 26.41 5.37
N PRO A 11 6.60 25.63 4.86
CA PRO A 11 6.93 25.65 3.43
C PRO A 11 5.65 25.42 2.63
N VAL A 12 5.35 26.36 1.73
CA VAL A 12 4.22 26.26 0.82
C VAL A 12 4.45 25.01 -0.04
N PRO A 13 3.51 24.04 -0.08
CA PRO A 13 3.63 22.93 -1.03
C PRO A 13 3.69 23.50 -2.45
N GLY A 14 4.85 23.36 -3.11
CA GLY A 14 5.04 23.81 -4.50
C GLY A 14 6.01 24.97 -4.75
N GLY A 15 6.94 25.29 -3.84
CA GLY A 15 8.15 26.05 -4.23
C GLY A 15 8.91 25.33 -5.35
N GLU A 16 9.59 26.08 -6.24
CA GLU A 16 10.19 25.72 -7.55
C GLU A 16 11.07 24.45 -7.64
N GLY A 17 10.58 23.32 -7.14
CA GLY A 17 11.04 21.98 -7.45
C GLY A 17 10.37 21.56 -8.75
N GLN A 18 11.12 20.82 -9.56
CA GLN A 18 10.66 20.10 -10.76
C GLN A 18 9.14 20.08 -10.91
N LYS A 19 8.63 20.68 -11.99
CA LYS A 19 7.27 20.40 -12.45
C LYS A 19 7.21 18.91 -12.76
N ILE A 20 6.91 18.08 -11.75
CA ILE A 20 6.52 16.70 -11.94
C ILE A 20 5.19 16.83 -12.67
N SER A 21 5.24 16.71 -14.00
CA SER A 21 4.06 16.71 -14.83
C SER A 21 3.34 15.38 -14.60
N VAL A 22 2.58 15.32 -13.52
CA VAL A 22 1.73 14.17 -13.19
C VAL A 22 0.61 14.15 -14.23
N THR A 23 0.72 13.23 -15.20
CA THR A 23 -0.32 13.00 -16.21
C THR A 23 -1.27 11.92 -15.72
N LYS A 24 -2.49 11.90 -16.24
CA LYS A 24 -3.47 10.84 -15.96
C LYS A 24 -2.88 9.44 -16.18
N ASP A 25 -2.15 9.26 -17.27
CA ASP A 25 -1.54 7.98 -17.64
C ASP A 25 -0.46 7.55 -16.64
N THR A 26 0.35 8.49 -16.14
CA THR A 26 1.36 8.17 -15.11
C THR A 26 0.71 7.80 -13.77
N VAL A 27 -0.42 8.40 -13.41
CA VAL A 27 -1.18 8.03 -12.20
C VAL A 27 -1.83 6.66 -12.36
N LEU A 28 -2.40 6.35 -13.54
CA LEU A 28 -3.02 5.05 -13.82
C LEU A 28 -1.98 3.92 -13.91
N GLU A 29 -0.81 4.20 -14.47
CA GLU A 29 0.32 3.26 -14.48
C GLU A 29 0.82 3.00 -13.06
N ALA A 30 1.02 4.04 -12.26
CA ALA A 30 1.37 3.90 -10.84
C ALA A 30 0.31 3.09 -10.07
N ARG A 31 -0.99 3.36 -10.29
CA ARG A 31 -2.09 2.56 -9.73
C ARG A 31 -1.95 1.09 -10.11
N LYS A 32 -1.74 0.78 -11.38
CA LYS A 32 -1.61 -0.61 -11.86
C LYS A 32 -0.47 -1.32 -11.15
N ILE A 33 0.70 -0.69 -11.05
CA ILE A 33 1.88 -1.25 -10.38
C ILE A 33 1.59 -1.50 -8.89
N VAL A 34 0.99 -0.53 -8.20
CA VAL A 34 0.66 -0.62 -6.77
C VAL A 34 -0.35 -1.74 -6.50
N LEU A 35 -1.41 -1.82 -7.31
CA LEU A 35 -2.43 -2.87 -7.16
C LEU A 35 -1.86 -4.27 -7.43
N GLN A 36 -1.05 -4.43 -8.49
CA GLN A 36 -0.40 -5.71 -8.77
C GLN A 36 0.52 -6.13 -7.61
N ALA A 37 1.31 -5.20 -7.08
CA ALA A 37 2.18 -5.48 -5.94
C ALA A 37 1.38 -5.88 -4.68
N ALA A 38 0.24 -5.23 -4.43
CA ALA A 38 -0.65 -5.58 -3.33
C ALA A 38 -1.28 -6.97 -3.51
N GLU A 39 -1.74 -7.31 -4.72
CA GLU A 39 -2.29 -8.63 -5.05
C GLU A 39 -1.25 -9.75 -4.87
N ASP A 40 -0.04 -9.53 -5.40
CA ASP A 40 1.09 -10.46 -5.26
C ASP A 40 1.46 -10.67 -3.79
N ALA A 41 1.51 -9.59 -3.01
CA ALA A 41 1.79 -9.64 -1.58
C ALA A 41 0.68 -10.38 -0.82
N GLN A 42 -0.59 -10.13 -1.16
CA GLN A 42 -1.73 -10.81 -0.56
C GLN A 42 -1.70 -12.31 -0.84
N ALA A 43 -1.37 -12.71 -2.08
CA ALA A 43 -1.20 -14.10 -2.45
C ALA A 43 -0.08 -14.78 -1.66
N LYS A 44 1.09 -14.11 -1.55
CA LYS A 44 2.23 -14.60 -0.75
C LYS A 44 1.86 -14.77 0.73
N LEU A 45 1.15 -13.80 1.32
CA LEU A 45 0.70 -13.89 2.71
C LEU A 45 -0.25 -15.07 2.91
N ARG A 46 -1.26 -15.25 2.04
CA ARG A 46 -2.18 -16.40 2.12
C ARG A 46 -1.43 -17.74 2.10
N ASN A 47 -0.41 -17.85 1.24
CA ASN A 47 0.41 -19.05 1.12
C ASN A 47 1.36 -19.25 2.32
N LEU A 48 1.79 -18.17 2.97
CA LEU A 48 2.66 -18.22 4.14
C LEU A 48 1.90 -18.59 5.42
N ARG A 49 0.60 -18.26 5.51
CA ARG A 49 -0.19 -18.46 6.74
C ARG A 49 -0.06 -19.87 7.37
N PRO A 50 -0.11 -20.99 6.61
CA PRO A 50 0.04 -22.32 7.19
C PRO A 50 1.43 -22.58 7.79
N SER A 51 2.50 -22.02 7.21
CA SER A 51 3.86 -22.23 7.72
C SER A 51 4.16 -21.43 8.99
N LEU A 52 3.36 -20.40 9.27
CA LEU A 52 3.42 -19.63 10.52
C LEU A 52 2.72 -20.36 11.69
N ALA A 53 1.95 -21.41 11.42
CA ALA A 53 1.30 -22.21 12.46
C ALA A 53 2.29 -23.24 13.05
N ILE A 54 3.21 -22.76 13.89
CA ILE A 54 4.24 -23.59 14.53
C ILE A 54 3.59 -24.72 15.33
N GLN A 55 4.06 -25.95 15.09
CA GLN A 55 3.70 -27.13 15.86
C GLN A 55 4.71 -27.38 16.99
N SER A 56 4.25 -28.08 18.02
CA SER A 56 5.10 -28.44 19.15
C SER A 56 6.23 -29.37 18.68
N PRO A 57 7.51 -29.05 18.97
CA PRO A 57 8.63 -29.87 18.54
C PRO A 57 8.74 -31.20 19.31
N ALA A 58 8.13 -31.30 20.50
CA ALA A 58 8.12 -32.50 21.32
C ALA A 58 6.85 -32.59 22.17
N LYS A 59 6.51 -33.80 22.65
CA LYS A 59 5.29 -34.05 23.44
C LYS A 59 5.50 -33.76 24.92
N ASP A 60 6.05 -32.60 25.23
CA ASP A 60 6.26 -32.12 26.58
C ASP A 60 5.61 -30.75 26.78
N GLN A 61 5.32 -30.44 28.05
CA GLN A 61 4.59 -29.24 28.41
C GLN A 61 5.30 -27.94 27.98
N ILE A 62 6.64 -27.93 27.99
CA ILE A 62 7.42 -26.74 27.63
C ILE A 62 7.30 -26.50 26.13
N SER A 63 7.52 -27.54 25.33
CA SER A 63 7.37 -27.50 23.87
C SER A 63 5.97 -27.06 23.44
N ASP A 64 4.93 -27.62 24.07
CA ASP A 64 3.54 -27.27 23.77
C ASP A 64 3.23 -25.81 24.12
N THR A 65 3.68 -25.36 25.29
CA THR A 65 3.48 -23.98 25.75
C THR A 65 4.21 -23.00 24.84
N ALA A 66 5.47 -23.28 24.49
CA ALA A 66 6.26 -22.44 23.59
C ALA A 66 5.60 -22.33 22.21
N ALA A 67 5.19 -23.46 21.61
CA ALA A 67 4.53 -23.46 20.30
C ALA A 67 3.19 -22.70 20.33
N ALA A 68 2.42 -22.80 21.41
CA ALA A 68 1.18 -22.06 21.58
C ALA A 68 1.41 -20.54 21.62
N VAL A 69 2.40 -20.08 22.38
CA VAL A 69 2.76 -18.65 22.47
C VAL A 69 3.23 -18.12 21.13
N TRP A 70 4.12 -18.83 20.44
CA TRP A 70 4.57 -18.43 19.10
C TRP A 70 3.43 -18.36 18.09
N ARG A 71 2.56 -19.36 18.06
CA ARG A 71 1.39 -19.38 17.17
C ARG A 71 0.47 -18.19 17.44
N ALA A 72 0.28 -17.82 18.71
CA ALA A 72 -0.51 -16.64 19.08
C ALA A 72 0.11 -15.35 18.50
N PHE A 73 1.41 -15.12 18.69
CA PHE A 73 2.07 -13.92 18.17
C PHE A 73 2.21 -13.88 16.65
N LEU A 74 2.37 -15.03 15.99
CA LEU A 74 2.56 -15.10 14.54
C LEU A 74 1.25 -14.96 13.78
N VAL A 75 0.17 -15.62 14.22
CA VAL A 75 -1.10 -15.69 13.47
C VAL A 75 -2.36 -15.59 14.33
N GLY A 76 -2.32 -16.02 15.59
CA GLY A 76 -3.52 -16.20 16.41
C GLY A 76 -4.12 -14.91 16.99
N ASN A 77 -3.28 -13.98 17.42
CA ASN A 77 -3.73 -12.75 18.08
C ASN A 77 -4.21 -11.70 17.06
N PRO A 78 -5.14 -10.81 17.45
CA PRO A 78 -5.57 -9.69 16.60
C PRO A 78 -4.40 -8.82 16.11
N ASP A 79 -3.41 -8.59 16.97
CA ASP A 79 -2.21 -7.79 16.67
C ASP A 79 -1.02 -8.64 16.20
N SER A 80 -1.25 -9.90 15.81
CA SER A 80 -0.21 -10.81 15.32
C SER A 80 0.55 -10.26 14.11
N HIS A 81 1.77 -10.75 13.90
CA HIS A 81 2.59 -10.34 12.77
C HIS A 81 1.90 -10.55 11.42
N PHE A 82 1.19 -11.68 11.25
CA PHE A 82 0.40 -11.94 10.05
C PHE A 82 -0.67 -10.85 9.81
N ASN A 83 -1.42 -10.48 10.86
CA ASN A 83 -2.46 -9.47 10.75
C ASN A 83 -1.90 -8.08 10.46
N ARG A 84 -0.76 -7.72 11.07
CA ARG A 84 -0.07 -6.46 10.76
C ARG A 84 0.40 -6.41 9.30
N LEU A 85 0.97 -7.49 8.78
CA LEU A 85 1.36 -7.57 7.37
C LEU A 85 0.14 -7.46 6.44
N ASN A 86 -0.96 -8.14 6.78
CA ASN A 86 -2.20 -8.04 6.02
C ASN A 86 -2.78 -6.62 6.02
N GLN A 87 -2.69 -5.90 7.14
CA GLN A 87 -3.06 -4.48 7.23
C GLN A 87 -2.16 -3.61 6.33
N TYR A 88 -0.85 -3.85 6.31
CA TYR A 88 0.04 -3.12 5.40
C TYR A 88 -0.30 -3.36 3.94
N VAL A 89 -0.53 -4.61 3.53
CA VAL A 89 -0.96 -4.92 2.15
C VAL A 89 -2.29 -4.25 1.82
N THR A 90 -3.24 -4.26 2.76
CA THR A 90 -4.52 -3.56 2.62
C THR A 90 -4.33 -2.05 2.43
N ASN A 91 -3.40 -1.43 3.17
CA ASN A 91 -3.09 0.00 3.02
C ASN A 91 -2.48 0.31 1.65
N VAL A 92 -1.60 -0.57 1.14
CA VAL A 92 -1.03 -0.44 -0.21
C VAL A 92 -2.11 -0.60 -1.28
N TYR A 93 -3.04 -1.55 -1.11
CA TYR A 93 -4.19 -1.68 -2.02
C TYR A 93 -5.06 -0.42 -2.02
N ASN A 94 -5.37 0.12 -0.83
CA ASN A 94 -6.13 1.35 -0.67
C ASN A 94 -5.43 2.56 -1.31
N LEU A 95 -4.10 2.61 -1.29
CA LEU A 95 -3.35 3.62 -2.03
C LEU A 95 -3.62 3.54 -3.54
N GLY A 96 -3.65 2.32 -4.11
CA GLY A 96 -4.03 2.12 -5.51
C GLY A 96 -5.42 2.67 -5.83
N LEU A 97 -6.40 2.48 -4.94
CA LEU A 97 -7.73 3.05 -5.08
C LEU A 97 -7.72 4.59 -4.99
N GLN A 98 -6.94 5.16 -4.09
CA GLN A 98 -6.80 6.62 -3.96
C GLN A 98 -6.16 7.24 -5.21
N LEU A 99 -5.21 6.56 -5.85
CA LEU A 99 -4.64 7.00 -7.13
C LEU A 99 -5.69 7.01 -8.25
N GLU A 100 -6.64 6.07 -8.23
CA GLU A 100 -7.78 6.07 -9.16
C GLU A 100 -8.65 7.32 -8.98
N GLU A 101 -9.02 7.62 -7.74
CA GLU A 101 -9.84 8.78 -7.41
C GLU A 101 -9.12 10.08 -7.74
N ALA A 102 -7.80 10.15 -7.49
CA ALA A 102 -6.98 11.28 -7.90
C ALA A 102 -6.98 11.44 -9.44
N ALA A 103 -6.82 10.35 -10.20
CA ALA A 103 -6.86 10.39 -11.67
C ALA A 103 -8.20 10.89 -12.21
N LYS A 104 -9.32 10.58 -11.54
CA LYS A 104 -10.66 11.12 -11.87
C LYS A 104 -10.74 12.62 -11.58
N GLN A 105 -10.15 13.09 -10.48
CA GLN A 105 -10.13 14.51 -10.10
C GLN A 105 -9.25 15.39 -11.00
N TYR A 106 -8.24 14.81 -11.67
CA TYR A 106 -7.38 15.52 -12.63
C TYR A 106 -8.05 15.83 -13.99
N GLY A 107 -9.29 15.40 -14.24
CA GLY A 107 -10.16 16.03 -15.25
C GLY A 107 -9.81 15.85 -16.73
N PHE A 108 -9.98 14.63 -17.27
CA PHE A 108 -10.24 14.43 -18.70
C PHE A 108 -11.55 13.65 -18.82
N THR A 109 -12.54 14.17 -19.56
CA THR A 109 -13.82 13.48 -19.80
C THR A 109 -13.58 12.18 -20.57
N ASP A 110 -14.54 11.26 -20.52
CA ASP A 110 -14.44 9.95 -21.18
C ASP A 110 -14.13 10.07 -22.69
N GLU A 111 -14.50 11.18 -23.35
CA GLU A 111 -14.22 11.44 -24.77
C GLU A 111 -12.74 11.67 -25.11
N GLU A 112 -11.95 12.27 -24.20
CA GLU A 112 -10.51 12.49 -24.43
C GLU A 112 -9.70 11.21 -24.16
N ILE A 113 -10.23 10.31 -23.34
CA ILE A 113 -9.71 8.96 -23.13
C ILE A 113 -9.90 8.11 -24.39
N GLU A 114 -11.08 8.16 -25.02
CA GLU A 114 -11.33 7.44 -26.28
C GLU A 114 -10.44 7.94 -27.44
N ALA A 115 -10.08 9.23 -27.45
CA ALA A 115 -9.22 9.82 -28.47
C ALA A 115 -7.75 9.34 -28.37
N SER A 116 -7.24 9.05 -27.15
CA SER A 116 -5.88 8.52 -26.99
C SER A 116 -5.77 7.07 -27.45
N PHE A 117 -6.85 6.29 -27.34
CA PHE A 117 -6.92 4.92 -27.87
C PHE A 117 -6.88 4.86 -29.41
N LYS A 118 -7.41 5.85 -30.14
CA LYS A 118 -7.37 5.89 -31.61
C LYS A 118 -6.02 6.31 -32.19
N ARG A 119 -5.23 7.10 -31.45
CA ARG A 119 -3.92 7.59 -31.91
C ARG A 119 -2.82 6.53 -31.85
N ASN A 120 -2.91 5.57 -30.91
CA ASN A 120 -1.94 4.47 -30.77
C ASN A 120 -2.25 3.22 -31.61
N ALA A 121 -3.34 3.23 -32.40
CA ALA A 121 -3.73 2.12 -33.28
C ALA A 121 -3.33 2.34 -34.75
N GLN A 122 -2.61 3.43 -35.05
CA GLN A 122 -2.15 3.78 -36.40
C GLN A 122 -0.61 3.83 -36.54
N GLU A 123 0.12 3.32 -35.55
CA GLU A 123 1.56 2.99 -35.65
C GLU A 123 1.75 1.47 -35.58
#